data_AF-A0A922Z4Q1-F1
#
_entry.id   AF-A0A922Z4Q1-F1
#
_cell.length_a   1.000
_cell.length_b   1.000
_cell.length_c   1.000
_cell.angle_alpha   90.00
_cell.angle_beta   90.00
_cell.angle_gamma   90.00
#
_symmetry.space_group_name_H-M   'P 1'
#
loop_
_entity.id
_entity.type
_entity.pdbx_description
1 polymer ?
#
loop_
_entity_poly.entity_id
_entity_poly.type
_entity_poly.pdbx_seq_one_letter_code
_entity_poly.pdbx_strand_id
1 'polypeptide(L)'
;SESVVVNEIAPRVHNSGHWTSEGAQTSQFHQHVRAVCGFPLGSAARRGRVEMENLIGDAALRWRELLAEPGAHLHLYGKREARPGRKMGHVTRVVPEQG
;
A
#
# COMPACT_ATOMS: atom_id res chain seq x y z
N SER A 1 22.50 -17.77 12.89
CA SER A 1 22.46 -16.67 11.90
C SER A 1 21.23 -16.89 11.03
N GLU A 2 20.38 -15.89 10.88
CA GLU A 2 19.29 -15.95 9.89
C GLU A 2 19.87 -15.64 8.51
N SER A 3 19.52 -16.42 7.49
CA SER A 3 19.90 -16.20 6.10
C SER A 3 18.67 -15.77 5.28
N VAL A 4 18.88 -14.84 4.34
CA VAL A 4 17.81 -14.41 3.41
C VAL A 4 17.73 -15.41 2.26
N VAL A 5 16.53 -15.94 2.01
CA VAL A 5 16.23 -16.84 0.89
C VAL A 5 15.13 -16.24 0.01
N VAL A 6 15.18 -16.53 -1.28
CA VAL A 6 14.12 -16.13 -2.22
C VAL A 6 12.96 -17.12 -2.08
N ASN A 7 11.76 -16.61 -1.78
CA ASN A 7 10.56 -17.44 -1.69
C ASN A 7 9.82 -17.54 -3.04
N GLU A 8 9.36 -16.40 -3.58
CA GLU A 8 8.58 -16.33 -4.82
C GLU A 8 8.73 -14.99 -5.53
N ILE A 9 8.32 -14.91 -6.80
CA ILE A 9 8.36 -13.68 -7.61
C ILE A 9 6.98 -13.39 -8.21
N ALA A 10 6.50 -12.16 -8.04
CA ALA A 10 5.33 -11.64 -8.74
C ALA A 10 5.76 -10.63 -9.82
N PRO A 11 5.65 -10.94 -11.13
CA PRO A 11 6.09 -10.06 -12.22
C PRO A 11 5.06 -8.96 -12.53
N ARG A 12 4.61 -8.24 -11.49
CA ARG A 12 3.61 -7.17 -11.54
C ARG A 12 3.73 -6.30 -10.30
N VAL A 13 2.96 -5.22 -10.23
CA VAL A 13 2.70 -4.54 -8.95
C VAL A 13 2.19 -5.53 -7.91
N HIS A 14 2.67 -5.40 -6.68
CA HIS A 14 2.45 -6.36 -5.62
C HIS A 14 1.75 -5.73 -4.40
N ASN A 15 0.98 -6.54 -3.68
CA ASN A 15 0.22 -6.09 -2.52
C ASN A 15 1.11 -5.37 -1.48
N SER A 16 2.26 -5.96 -1.16
CA SER A 16 3.21 -5.38 -0.20
C SER A 16 3.82 -4.04 -0.65
N GLY A 17 3.62 -3.62 -1.90
CA GLY A 17 4.05 -2.30 -2.39
C GLY A 17 2.97 -1.21 -2.34
N HIS A 18 1.74 -1.51 -1.92
CA HIS A 18 0.63 -0.56 -1.98
C HIS A 18 0.87 0.71 -1.14
N TRP A 19 1.60 0.59 -0.04
CA TRP A 19 2.01 1.71 0.83
C TRP A 19 2.74 2.83 0.08
N THR A 20 3.35 2.52 -1.08
CA THR A 20 4.11 3.49 -1.88
C THR A 20 3.23 4.59 -2.47
N SER A 21 1.91 4.42 -2.52
CA SER A 21 0.98 5.43 -3.04
C SER A 21 1.05 6.72 -2.21
N GLU A 22 1.09 6.60 -0.88
CA GLU A 22 1.21 7.72 0.04
C GLU A 22 2.63 7.89 0.55
N GLY A 23 3.30 6.77 0.85
CA GLY A 23 4.53 6.74 1.63
C GLY A 23 5.82 6.92 0.85
N ALA A 24 5.79 6.93 -0.49
CA ALA A 24 6.98 7.12 -1.32
C ALA A 24 6.81 8.31 -2.29
N GLN A 25 7.93 8.84 -2.80
CA GLN A 25 7.89 9.91 -3.80
C GLN A 25 7.21 9.47 -5.11
N THR A 26 7.40 8.22 -5.52
CA THR A 26 6.74 7.61 -6.70
C THR A 26 6.16 6.26 -6.32
N SER A 27 4.86 6.06 -6.56
CA SER A 27 4.19 4.78 -6.26
C SER A 27 4.65 3.66 -7.19
N GLN A 28 4.51 2.41 -6.77
CA GLN A 28 4.80 1.25 -7.63
C GLN A 28 3.98 1.26 -8.93
N PHE A 29 2.77 1.82 -8.90
CA PHE A 29 1.90 1.93 -10.08
C PHE A 29 2.44 2.96 -11.05
N HIS A 30 2.84 4.14 -10.56
CA HIS A 30 3.49 5.16 -11.39
C HIS A 30 4.84 4.68 -11.93
N GLN A 31 5.63 3.97 -11.13
CA GLN A 31 6.87 3.35 -11.60
C GLN A 31 6.62 2.32 -12.69
N HIS A 32 5.59 1.47 -12.52
CA HIS A 32 5.24 0.46 -13.51
C HIS A 32 4.85 1.10 -14.85
N VAL A 33 4.00 2.15 -14.83
CA VAL A 33 3.63 2.88 -16.05
C VAL A 33 4.86 3.53 -16.70
N ARG A 34 5.71 4.20 -15.92
CA ARG A 34 6.94 4.82 -16.45
C ARG A 34 7.85 3.79 -17.12
N ALA A 35 8.06 2.64 -16.49
CA ALA A 35 8.87 1.56 -17.05
C ALA A 35 8.27 1.01 -18.35
N VAL A 36 6.97 0.73 -18.38
CA VAL A 36 6.28 0.20 -19.58
C VAL A 36 6.30 1.20 -20.73
N CYS A 37 6.15 2.50 -20.45
CA CYS A 37 6.13 3.56 -21.46
C CYS A 37 7.53 4.08 -21.86
N GLY A 38 8.62 3.58 -21.25
CA GLY A 38 9.98 4.07 -21.54
C GLY A 38 10.28 5.46 -21.00
N PHE A 39 9.56 5.92 -19.97
CA PHE A 39 9.83 7.20 -19.32
C PHE A 39 10.93 7.08 -18.24
N PRO A 40 11.61 8.19 -17.88
CA PRO A 40 12.52 8.20 -16.75
C PRO A 40 11.84 7.71 -15.46
N LEU A 41 12.51 6.83 -14.72
CA LEU A 41 12.00 6.33 -13.44
C LEU A 41 11.96 7.46 -12.40
N GLY A 42 11.00 7.37 -11.48
CA GLY A 42 10.91 8.26 -10.33
C GLY A 42 11.78 7.83 -9.16
N SER A 43 11.95 8.74 -8.21
CA SER A 43 12.54 8.43 -6.90
C SER A 43 11.64 7.46 -6.12
N ALA A 44 12.25 6.42 -5.54
CA ALA A 44 11.61 5.47 -4.62
C ALA A 44 11.80 5.87 -3.14
N ALA A 45 12.33 7.07 -2.86
CA ALA A 45 12.56 7.53 -1.49
C ALA A 45 11.26 7.58 -0.69
N ARG A 46 11.34 7.11 0.56
CA ARG A 46 10.24 7.15 1.53
C ARG A 46 10.02 8.58 2.02
N ARG A 47 8.76 8.93 2.30
CA ARG A 47 8.35 10.22 2.87
C ARG A 47 8.31 10.23 4.40
N GLY A 48 8.48 9.07 5.04
CA GLY A 48 8.47 8.92 6.49
C GLY A 48 8.36 7.46 6.91
N ARG A 49 8.01 7.21 8.18
CA ARG A 49 7.61 5.88 8.68
C ARG A 49 6.23 5.55 8.15
N VAL A 50 6.08 4.34 7.60
CA VAL A 50 4.84 3.92 6.94
C VAL A 50 4.42 2.56 7.48
N GLU A 51 3.14 2.46 7.85
CA GLU A 51 2.48 1.20 8.14
C GLU A 51 1.33 1.00 7.16
N MET A 52 1.16 -0.21 6.65
CA MET A 52 0.04 -0.57 5.80
C MET A 52 -0.63 -1.83 6.30
N GLU A 53 -1.94 -1.73 6.48
CA GLU A 53 -2.79 -2.82 6.94
C GLU A 53 -3.74 -3.22 5.80
N ASN A 54 -3.82 -4.52 5.51
CA ASN A 54 -4.83 -5.04 4.59
C ASN A 54 -6.17 -5.16 5.31
N LEU A 55 -7.24 -4.66 4.70
CA LEU A 55 -8.59 -4.80 5.21
C LEU A 55 -9.24 -6.04 4.59
N ILE A 56 -9.32 -7.13 5.36
CA ILE A 56 -9.86 -8.43 4.94
C ILE A 56 -11.26 -8.63 5.54
N GLY A 57 -12.22 -9.00 4.69
CA GLY A 57 -13.61 -9.25 5.11
C GLY A 57 -14.17 -8.10 5.95
N ASP A 58 -14.64 -8.45 7.13
CA ASP A 58 -15.32 -7.51 8.04
C ASP A 58 -14.38 -6.45 8.63
N ALA A 59 -13.05 -6.61 8.52
CA ALA A 59 -12.11 -5.57 8.92
C ALA A 59 -12.33 -4.24 8.16
N ALA A 60 -12.92 -4.32 6.95
CA ALA A 60 -13.29 -3.14 6.17
C ALA A 60 -14.57 -2.43 6.67
N LEU A 61 -15.35 -3.05 7.56
CA LEU A 61 -16.53 -2.41 8.15
C LEU A 61 -16.12 -1.28 9.13
N ARG A 62 -14.88 -1.30 9.63
CA ARG A 62 -14.26 -0.22 10.41
C ARG A 62 -13.91 1.03 9.58
N TRP A 63 -14.30 1.09 8.30
CA TRP A 63 -13.89 2.16 7.39
C TRP A 63 -14.18 3.58 7.90
N ARG A 64 -15.26 3.79 8.66
CA ARG A 64 -15.59 5.12 9.23
C ARG A 64 -14.56 5.58 10.24
N GLU A 65 -14.10 4.68 11.10
CA GLU A 65 -13.08 4.95 12.11
C GLU A 65 -11.73 5.21 11.44
N LEU A 66 -11.35 4.34 10.49
CA LEU A 66 -10.11 4.46 9.72
C LEU A 66 -10.05 5.73 8.87
N LEU A 67 -11.19 6.17 8.34
CA LEU A 67 -11.29 7.42 7.58
C LEU A 67 -11.12 8.65 8.48
N ALA A 68 -11.54 8.56 9.74
CA ALA A 68 -11.43 9.64 10.72
C ALA A 68 -10.05 9.70 11.39
N GLU A 69 -9.23 8.65 11.25
CA GLU A 69 -7.91 8.55 11.87
C GLU A 69 -6.92 9.56 11.25
N PRO A 70 -6.33 10.48 12.04
CA PRO A 70 -5.38 11.45 11.51
C PRO A 70 -4.14 10.78 10.89
N GLY A 71 -3.82 11.17 9.64
CA GLY A 71 -2.66 10.61 8.92
C GLY A 71 -2.89 9.22 8.32
N ALA A 72 -4.10 8.67 8.43
CA ALA A 72 -4.50 7.46 7.75
C ALA A 72 -5.06 7.76 6.35
N HIS A 73 -4.72 6.91 5.40
CA HIS A 73 -5.19 6.96 4.03
C HIS A 73 -5.91 5.66 3.71
N LEU A 74 -7.25 5.72 3.72
CA LEU A 74 -8.12 4.59 3.46
C LEU A 74 -8.34 4.39 1.95
N HIS A 75 -8.11 3.17 1.48
CA HIS A 75 -8.37 2.73 0.10
C HIS A 75 -9.32 1.53 0.09
N LEU A 76 -10.58 1.76 -0.27
CA LEU A 76 -11.57 0.71 -0.48
C LEU A 76 -11.70 0.38 -1.98
N TYR A 77 -11.76 -0.91 -2.33
CA TYR A 77 -11.78 -1.34 -3.73
C TYR A 77 -13.18 -1.37 -4.37
N GLY A 78 -14.17 -0.70 -3.78
CA GLY A 78 -15.54 -0.64 -4.31
C GLY A 78 -16.31 -1.97 -4.32
N LYS A 79 -15.83 -2.98 -3.57
CA LYS A 79 -16.51 -4.29 -3.48
C LYS A 79 -17.78 -4.14 -2.63
N ARG A 80 -18.92 -4.55 -3.20
CA ARG A 80 -20.25 -4.38 -2.57
C ARG A 80 -20.43 -5.15 -1.26
N GLU A 81 -19.77 -6.28 -1.11
CA GLU A 81 -20.00 -7.21 0.01
C GLU A 81 -18.68 -7.69 0.60
N ALA A 82 -18.54 -7.54 1.92
CA ALA A 82 -17.48 -8.13 2.71
C ALA A 82 -17.73 -9.63 2.91
N ARG A 83 -16.69 -10.44 2.71
CA ARG A 83 -16.74 -11.90 2.94
C ARG A 83 -15.46 -12.35 3.62
N PRO A 84 -15.48 -13.43 4.44
CA PRO A 84 -14.27 -13.98 5.04
C PRO A 84 -13.16 -14.22 4.00
N GLY A 85 -11.92 -13.81 4.32
CA GLY A 85 -10.76 -13.94 3.43
C GLY A 85 -10.72 -12.98 2.23
N ARG A 86 -11.80 -12.23 1.94
CA ARG A 86 -11.84 -11.32 0.80
C ARG A 86 -11.09 -10.03 1.12
N LYS A 87 -10.05 -9.69 0.34
CA LYS A 87 -9.40 -8.39 0.46
C LYS A 87 -10.34 -7.27 -0.01
N MET A 88 -10.76 -6.41 0.89
CA MET A 88 -11.72 -5.33 0.64
C MET A 88 -11.06 -3.97 0.39
N GLY A 89 -9.85 -3.80 0.92
CA GLY A 89 -9.10 -2.56 0.82
C GLY A 89 -7.77 -2.63 1.56
N HIS A 90 -7.21 -1.47 1.85
CA HIS A 90 -6.09 -1.28 2.75
C HIS A 90 -6.16 0.11 3.37
N VAL A 91 -5.50 0.30 4.50
CA VAL A 91 -5.24 1.61 5.08
C VAL A 91 -3.72 1.79 5.20
N THR A 92 -3.24 2.99 4.86
CA THR A 92 -1.83 3.36 4.97
C THR A 92 -1.70 4.52 5.95
N ARG A 93 -0.86 4.35 6.96
CA ARG A 93 -0.55 5.37 7.97
C ARG A 93 0.84 5.91 7.71
N VAL A 94 0.97 7.22 7.50
CA VAL A 94 2.25 7.87 7.27
C VAL A 94 2.56 8.77 8.45
N VAL A 95 3.65 8.48 9.14
CA VAL A 95 4.18 9.32 10.22
C VAL A 95 5.41 10.04 9.65
N PRO A 96 5.37 11.38 9.49
CA PRO A 96 6.54 12.15 9.11
C PRO A 96 7.68 11.90 10.09
N GLU A 97 8.90 11.76 9.59
CA GLU A 97 10.07 11.79 10.46
C GLU A 97 10.20 13.21 11.00
N GLN A 98 10.22 13.38 12.32
CA GLN A 98 10.52 14.68 12.93
C GLN A 98 11.96 15.02 12.55
N GLY A 99 12.14 16.17 11.90
CA GLY A 99 13.47 16.74 11.63
C GLY A 99 14.14 17.27 12.88
#